data_AF-A0A0A0JTE0-F1
#
_entry.id   AF-A0A0A0JTE0-F1
#
_cell.length_a   1.000
_cell.length_b   1.000
_cell.length_c   1.000
_cell.angle_alpha   90.00
_cell.angle_beta   90.00
_cell.angle_gamma   90.00
#
_symmetry.space_group_name_H-M   'P 1'
#
loop_
_entity.id
_entity.type
_entity.pdbx_description
1 polymer ?
#
loop_
_entity_poly.entity_id
_entity_poly.type
_entity_poly.pdbx_seq_one_letter_code
_entity_poly.pdbx_strand_id
1 'polypeptide(L)'
;MSTQPSTGTPARFLVRGAERDTVLGDLVSALVALGDDASRATQTSRDVRLHVISCHAEHLAGEVRDLMTDSAFDGPFVEAGGLVASATAAREALEKTAEGPLPESIAASVRWLIDLTEAVTT
;
A
#
# COMPACT_ATOMS: atom_id res chain seq x y z
N MET A 1 -48.26 17.00 4.48
CA MET A 1 -47.14 16.16 4.96
C MET A 1 -46.09 16.17 3.86
N SER A 2 -45.03 16.95 4.02
CA SER A 2 -43.96 17.06 3.02
C SER A 2 -42.93 15.98 3.29
N THR A 3 -42.79 15.03 2.37
CA THR A 3 -41.76 13.99 2.39
C THR A 3 -40.42 14.63 1.97
N GLN A 4 -39.46 14.67 2.88
CA GLN A 4 -38.06 14.99 2.55
C GLN A 4 -37.51 13.96 1.57
N PRO A 5 -36.76 14.36 0.53
CA PRO A 5 -35.95 13.43 -0.23
C PRO A 5 -34.73 13.02 0.62
N SER A 6 -34.64 11.73 0.96
CA SER A 6 -33.41 11.14 1.50
C SER A 6 -32.27 11.37 0.51
N THR A 7 -31.26 12.11 0.94
CA THR A 7 -29.98 12.28 0.23
C THR A 7 -29.22 10.96 0.26
N GLY A 8 -29.56 10.05 -0.65
CA GLY A 8 -28.72 8.90 -0.96
C GLY A 8 -27.42 9.40 -1.59
N THR A 9 -26.28 9.01 -1.01
CA THR A 9 -24.96 9.23 -1.62
C THR A 9 -25.02 8.78 -3.08
N PRO A 10 -24.71 9.65 -4.06
CA PRO A 10 -24.91 9.29 -5.46
C PRO A 10 -24.01 8.10 -5.81
N ALA A 11 -24.52 7.13 -6.57
CA ALA A 11 -23.81 5.89 -6.90
C ALA A 11 -22.39 6.13 -7.49
N ARG A 12 -22.16 7.27 -8.17
CA ARG A 12 -20.85 7.67 -8.68
C ARG A 12 -19.80 7.91 -7.58
N PHE A 13 -20.22 8.38 -6.40
CA PHE A 13 -19.34 8.56 -5.24
C PHE A 13 -18.97 7.22 -4.60
N LEU A 14 -19.90 6.26 -4.61
CA LEU A 14 -19.63 4.90 -4.13
C LEU A 14 -18.67 4.15 -5.07
N VAL A 15 -18.83 4.29 -6.39
CA VAL A 15 -17.91 3.70 -7.39
C VAL A 15 -16.50 4.26 -7.24
N ARG A 16 -16.33 5.58 -7.10
CA ARG A 16 -15.02 6.20 -6.86
C ARG A 16 -14.38 5.78 -5.54
N GLY A 17 -15.19 5.56 -4.50
CA GLY A 17 -14.70 5.02 -3.23
C GLY A 17 -14.14 3.60 -3.37
N ALA A 18 -14.86 2.72 -4.08
CA ALA A 18 -14.42 1.36 -4.34
C ALA A 18 -13.16 1.28 -5.24
N GLU A 19 -13.07 2.15 -6.25
CA GLU A 19 -11.86 2.27 -7.09
C GLU A 19 -10.66 2.73 -6.25
N ARG A 20 -10.84 3.73 -5.39
CA ARG A 20 -9.80 4.19 -4.46
C ARG A 20 -9.36 3.07 -3.53
N ASP A 21 -10.31 2.38 -2.88
CA ASP A 21 -10.01 1.30 -1.95
C ASP A 21 -9.30 0.13 -2.65
N THR A 22 -9.60 -0.13 -3.92
CA THR A 22 -8.87 -1.13 -4.73
C THR A 22 -7.41 -0.73 -4.91
N VAL A 23 -7.14 0.52 -5.29
CA VAL A 23 -5.77 1.03 -5.46
C VAL A 23 -5.00 1.04 -4.14
N LEU A 24 -5.65 1.43 -3.03
CA LEU A 24 -5.05 1.38 -1.70
C LEU A 24 -4.75 -0.07 -1.28
N GLY A 25 -5.65 -1.00 -1.60
CA GLY A 25 -5.46 -2.42 -1.39
C GLY A 25 -4.27 -3.00 -2.15
N ASP A 26 -4.11 -2.64 -3.42
CA ASP A 26 -2.93 -3.01 -4.22
C ASP A 26 -1.63 -2.52 -3.55
N LEU A 27 -1.63 -1.28 -3.03
CA LEU A 27 -0.49 -0.72 -2.31
C LEU A 27 -0.22 -1.45 -0.99
N VAL A 28 -1.26 -1.76 -0.22
CA VAL A 28 -1.15 -2.57 1.01
C VAL A 28 -0.54 -3.92 0.70
N SER A 29 -1.03 -4.64 -0.31
CA SER A 29 -0.50 -5.94 -0.71
C SER A 29 0.97 -5.86 -1.15
N ALA A 30 1.34 -4.84 -1.92
CA ALA A 30 2.72 -4.63 -2.33
C ALA A 30 3.65 -4.34 -1.15
N LEU A 31 3.20 -3.53 -0.19
CA LEU A 31 3.96 -3.23 1.03
C LEU A 31 4.14 -4.47 1.90
N VAL A 32 3.11 -5.31 2.07
CA VAL A 32 3.28 -6.57 2.83
C VAL A 32 4.24 -7.51 2.11
N ALA A 33 4.11 -7.68 0.79
CA ALA A 33 5.04 -8.51 0.02
C ALA A 33 6.49 -8.03 0.15
N LEU A 34 6.70 -6.71 0.11
CA LEU A 34 8.02 -6.08 0.33
C LEU A 34 8.55 -6.37 1.74
N GLY A 35 7.70 -6.25 2.75
CA GLY A 35 8.05 -6.53 4.14
C GLY A 35 8.46 -7.99 4.38
N ASP A 36 7.72 -8.91 3.77
CA ASP A 36 7.97 -10.35 3.80
C ASP A 36 9.28 -10.73 3.08
N ASP A 37 9.52 -10.13 1.91
CA ASP A 37 10.76 -10.35 1.16
C ASP A 37 11.99 -9.81 1.91
N ALA A 38 11.88 -8.63 2.50
CA ALA A 38 12.93 -8.05 3.32
C ALA A 38 13.19 -8.90 4.58
N SER A 39 12.13 -9.40 5.23
CA SER A 39 12.24 -10.31 6.38
C SER A 39 12.99 -11.60 6.00
N ARG A 40 12.59 -12.25 4.90
CA ARG A 40 13.28 -13.45 4.38
C ARG A 40 14.74 -13.16 4.04
N ALA A 41 15.03 -12.04 3.39
CA ALA A 41 16.40 -11.64 3.06
C ALA A 41 17.25 -11.37 4.32
N THR A 42 16.65 -10.86 5.40
CA THR A 42 17.34 -10.63 6.69
C THR A 42 17.78 -11.94 7.36
N GLN A 43 17.10 -13.07 7.09
CA GLN A 43 17.50 -14.36 7.65
C GLN A 43 18.83 -14.86 7.06
N THR A 44 19.16 -14.44 5.84
CA THR A 44 20.37 -14.84 5.12
C THR A 44 21.43 -13.72 5.09
N SER A 45 21.01 -12.46 5.25
CA SER A 45 21.85 -11.27 5.26
C SER A 45 21.82 -10.57 6.62
N ARG A 46 22.99 -10.24 7.19
CA ARG A 46 23.07 -9.43 8.43
C ARG A 46 22.91 -7.92 8.20
N ASP A 47 22.34 -7.53 7.06
CA ASP A 47 22.10 -6.12 6.75
C ASP A 47 20.91 -5.58 7.54
N VAL A 48 21.19 -4.68 8.50
CA VAL A 48 20.17 -4.03 9.33
C VAL A 48 19.15 -3.23 8.52
N ARG A 49 19.50 -2.77 7.31
CA ARG A 49 18.59 -2.04 6.43
C ARG A 49 17.41 -2.92 6.00
N LEU A 50 17.62 -4.22 5.82
CA LEU A 50 16.56 -5.18 5.49
C LEU A 50 15.56 -5.33 6.64
N HIS A 51 16.02 -5.32 7.89
CA HIS A 51 15.14 -5.30 9.05
C HIS A 51 14.31 -4.02 9.11
N VAL A 52 14.93 -2.87 8.86
CA VAL A 52 14.22 -1.57 8.79
C VAL A 52 13.17 -1.57 7.68
N ILE A 53 13.51 -2.08 6.48
CA ILE A 53 12.56 -2.20 5.37
C ILE A 53 11.37 -3.07 5.79
N SER A 54 11.63 -4.23 6.38
CA SER A 54 10.60 -5.17 6.81
C SER A 54 9.61 -4.53 7.80
N CYS A 55 10.10 -3.97 8.89
CA CYS A 55 9.25 -3.36 9.91
C CYS A 55 8.52 -2.11 9.40
N HIS A 56 9.17 -1.28 8.58
CA HIS A 56 8.54 -0.06 8.08
C HIS A 56 7.47 -0.36 7.03
N ALA A 57 7.68 -1.37 6.19
CA ALA A 57 6.68 -1.82 5.22
C ALA A 57 5.40 -2.32 5.91
N GLU A 58 5.53 -3.10 6.99
CA GLU A 58 4.39 -3.59 7.77
C GLU A 58 3.59 -2.44 8.41
N HIS A 59 4.28 -1.47 9.03
CA HIS A 59 3.60 -0.31 9.62
C HIS A 59 2.89 0.53 8.56
N LEU A 60 3.54 0.82 7.43
CA LEU A 60 2.92 1.58 6.34
C LEU A 60 1.73 0.84 5.73
N ALA A 61 1.80 -0.48 5.60
CA ALA A 61 0.65 -1.28 5.16
C ALA A 61 -0.55 -1.12 6.10
N GLY A 62 -0.31 -1.03 7.41
CA GLY A 62 -1.33 -0.68 8.40
C GLY A 62 -1.89 0.72 8.20
N GLU A 63 -1.02 1.74 8.10
CA GLU A 63 -1.45 3.13 7.90
C GLU A 63 -2.25 3.33 6.61
N VAL A 64 -1.84 2.68 5.51
CA VAL A 64 -2.56 2.74 4.23
C VAL A 64 -3.91 2.01 4.33
N ARG A 65 -3.97 0.88 5.04
CA ARG A 65 -5.23 0.15 5.27
C ARG A 65 -6.24 1.00 6.05
N ASP A 66 -5.78 1.78 7.03
CA ASP A 66 -6.64 2.68 7.82
C ASP A 66 -7.25 3.83 6.99
N LEU A 67 -6.73 4.09 5.78
CA LEU A 67 -7.30 5.07 4.84
C LEU A 67 -8.44 4.51 3.98
N MET A 68 -8.64 3.19 3.99
CA MET A 68 -9.68 2.53 3.19
C MET A 68 -11.06 2.72 3.84
N THR A 69 -12.10 2.82 3.01
CA THR A 69 -13.49 2.93 3.51
C THR A 69 -14.02 1.58 3.95
N ASP A 70 -13.66 0.52 3.23
CA ASP A 70 -13.86 -0.86 3.64
C ASP A 70 -12.55 -1.49 4.14
N SER A 71 -12.47 -1.73 5.45
CA SER A 71 -11.31 -2.36 6.08
C SER A 71 -11.18 -3.85 5.73
N ALA A 72 -12.23 -4.48 5.17
CA ALA A 72 -12.21 -5.86 4.71
C ALA A 72 -11.63 -5.95 3.29
N PHE A 73 -10.37 -5.57 3.13
CA PHE A 73 -9.67 -5.85 1.88
C PHE A 73 -9.35 -7.35 1.78
N ASP A 74 -10.19 -8.09 1.04
CA ASP A 74 -10.02 -9.49 0.63
C ASP A 74 -9.38 -9.61 -0.77
N GLY A 75 -8.71 -8.55 -1.25
CA GLY A 75 -8.09 -8.54 -2.56
C GLY A 75 -6.93 -9.54 -2.67
N PRO A 76 -6.57 -9.94 -3.90
CA PRO A 76 -5.54 -10.95 -4.11
C PRO A 76 -4.21 -10.46 -3.54
N PHE A 77 -3.63 -11.26 -2.65
CA PHE A 77 -2.30 -10.99 -2.13
C PHE A 77 -1.30 -11.05 -3.28
N VAL A 78 -0.48 -10.00 -3.44
CA VAL A 78 0.66 -10.06 -4.37
C VAL A 78 1.61 -11.11 -3.82
N GLU A 79 1.82 -12.18 -4.58
CA GLU A 79 2.80 -13.19 -4.21
C GLU A 79 4.19 -12.57 -4.20
N ALA A 80 4.94 -12.85 -3.14
CA ALA A 80 6.26 -12.30 -2.97
C ALA A 80 7.22 -12.87 -4.03
N GLY A 81 7.79 -11.98 -4.84
CA GLY A 81 8.68 -12.31 -5.96
C GLY A 81 10.15 -11.98 -5.69
N GLY A 82 10.49 -11.54 -4.48
CA GLY A 82 11.79 -10.99 -4.12
C GLY A 82 11.79 -9.46 -4.06
N LEU A 83 12.75 -8.89 -3.31
CA LEU A 83 12.85 -7.46 -2.99
C LEU A 83 12.63 -6.52 -4.19
N VAL A 84 13.28 -6.79 -5.33
CA VAL A 84 13.20 -5.95 -6.53
C VAL A 84 11.78 -5.95 -7.13
N ALA A 85 11.15 -7.13 -7.20
CA ALA A 85 9.80 -7.27 -7.75
C ALA A 85 8.78 -6.57 -6.84
N SER A 86 8.89 -6.77 -5.53
CA SER A 86 8.00 -6.15 -4.54
C SER A 86 8.16 -4.64 -4.46
N ALA A 87 9.39 -4.10 -4.58
CA ALA A 87 9.60 -2.65 -4.67
C ALA A 87 9.02 -2.04 -5.96
N THR A 88 9.11 -2.76 -7.08
CA THR A 88 8.50 -2.35 -8.35
C THR A 88 6.98 -2.31 -8.22
N ALA A 89 6.37 -3.34 -7.64
CA ALA A 89 4.92 -3.37 -7.40
C ALA A 89 4.46 -2.22 -6.49
N ALA A 90 5.21 -1.91 -5.43
CA ALA A 90 4.90 -0.79 -4.54
C ALA A 90 4.96 0.57 -5.25
N ARG A 91 5.94 0.75 -6.16
CA ARG A 91 6.04 1.95 -7.01
C ARG A 91 4.84 2.08 -7.94
N GLU A 92 4.49 1.02 -8.66
CA GLU A 92 3.35 1.02 -9.58
C GLU A 92 2.03 1.29 -8.84
N ALA A 93 1.84 0.69 -7.66
CA ALA A 93 0.67 0.92 -6.83
C ALA A 93 0.61 2.38 -6.32
N LEU A 94 1.75 2.95 -5.91
CA LEU A 94 1.83 4.35 -5.50
C LEU A 94 1.46 5.30 -6.65
N GLU A 95 1.95 5.05 -7.86
CA GLU A 95 1.65 5.88 -9.04
C GLU A 95 0.16 5.88 -9.38
N LYS A 96 -0.53 4.75 -9.19
CA LYS A 96 -1.99 4.63 -9.39
C LYS A 96 -2.81 5.46 -8.39
N THR A 97 -2.23 5.96 -7.29
CA THR A 97 -2.95 6.80 -6.32
C THR A 97 -3.22 8.23 -6.79
N ALA A 98 -2.82 8.62 -8.01
CA ALA A 98 -2.90 10.00 -8.50
C ALA A 98 -4.31 10.63 -8.47
N GLU A 99 -5.37 9.86 -8.69
CA GLU A 99 -6.76 10.37 -8.70
C GLU A 99 -7.33 10.61 -7.30
N GLY A 100 -6.69 10.03 -6.29
CA GLY A 100 -7.01 10.19 -4.89
C GLY A 100 -5.73 10.09 -4.08
N PRO A 101 -4.93 11.16 -4.01
CA PRO A 101 -3.59 11.09 -3.47
C PRO A 101 -3.59 10.62 -2.01
N LEU A 102 -2.54 9.90 -1.65
CA LEU A 102 -2.23 9.59 -0.26
C LEU A 102 -1.92 10.89 0.50
N PRO A 103 -2.11 10.89 1.84
CA PRO A 103 -1.49 11.91 2.69
C PRO A 103 0.01 12.03 2.38
N GLU A 104 0.51 13.25 2.31
CA GLU A 104 1.88 13.53 1.85
C GLU A 104 2.94 12.78 2.66
N SER A 105 2.74 12.66 3.98
CA SER A 105 3.63 11.91 4.87
C SER A 105 3.72 10.43 4.49
N ILE A 106 2.58 9.79 4.21
CA ILE A 106 2.53 8.38 3.81
C ILE A 106 3.18 8.21 2.43
N ALA A 107 2.86 9.09 1.47
CA ALA A 107 3.48 9.05 0.14
C ALA A 107 4.99 9.24 0.18
N ALA A 108 5.50 10.10 1.07
CA ALA A 108 6.93 10.31 1.28
C ALA A 108 7.59 9.07 1.91
N SER A 109 6.97 8.47 2.93
CA SER A 109 7.48 7.26 3.59
C SER A 109 7.52 6.06 2.65
N VAL A 110 6.49 5.86 1.80
CA VAL A 110 6.48 4.80 0.78
C VAL A 110 7.61 5.02 -0.23
N ARG A 111 7.81 6.24 -0.73
CA ARG A 111 8.92 6.55 -1.66
C ARG A 111 10.28 6.29 -1.04
N TRP A 112 10.49 6.77 0.18
CA TRP A 112 11.72 6.53 0.92
C TRP A 112 12.01 5.03 1.11
N LEU A 113 10.97 4.24 1.40
CA LEU A 113 11.09 2.79 1.57
C LEU A 113 11.48 2.08 0.26
N ILE A 114 10.91 2.51 -0.87
CA ILE A 114 11.28 2.02 -2.21
C ILE A 114 12.74 2.37 -2.50
N ASP A 115 13.14 3.64 -2.31
CA ASP A 115 14.51 4.10 -2.55
C ASP A 115 15.53 3.33 -1.68
N LEU A 116 15.19 3.09 -0.40
CA LEU A 116 16.02 2.29 0.49
C LEU A 116 16.14 0.84 0.02
N THR A 117 15.06 0.26 -0.50
CA THR A 117 15.08 -1.10 -1.05
C THR A 117 15.99 -1.19 -2.27
N GLU A 118 15.90 -0.23 -3.19
CA GLU A 118 16.75 -0.22 -4.38
C GLU A 118 18.24 -0.11 -4.02
N ALA A 119 18.56 0.69 -2.99
CA ALA A 119 19.92 0.86 -2.48
C ALA A 119 20.51 -0.39 -1.80
N VAL A 120 19.71 -1.39 -1.43
CA VAL A 120 20.20 -2.66 -0.86
C VAL A 120 20.22 -3.81 -1.87
N THR A 121 19.57 -3.62 -3.03
CA THR A 121 19.53 -4.60 -4.13
C THR A 121 20.52 -4.31 -5.25
N THR A 122 21.26 -3.20 -5.16
CA THR A 122 22.31 -2.77 -6.09
C THR A 122 23.69 -3.19 -5.60
#